data_AF-A0A369L522-F1
#
_entry.id   AF-A0A369L522-F1
#
_cell.length_a   1.000
_cell.length_b   1.000
_cell.length_c   1.000
_cell.angle_alpha   90.00
_cell.angle_beta   90.00
_cell.angle_gamma   90.00
#
_symmetry.space_group_name_H-M   'P 1'
#
loop_
_entity.id
_entity.type
_entity.pdbx_description
1 polymer ?
#
loop_
_entity_poly.entity_id
_entity_poly.type
_entity_poly.pdbx_seq_one_letter_code
_entity_poly.pdbx_strand_id
1 'polypeptide(L)' 'MDTKESKTAQEEYQHLKEVRTPEDFEHPEPDAAQPEARRPAKGWHWLLLATAVLAGGFLIYRLFSALLA' A
#
# COMPACT_ATOMS: atom_id res chain seq x y z
N MET A 1 26.72 -27.20 14.95
CA MET A 1 25.59 -26.64 15.69
C MET A 1 24.74 -27.80 16.17
N ASP A 2 24.75 -28.04 17.48
CA ASP A 2 23.94 -29.09 18.11
C ASP A 2 22.50 -28.58 18.21
N THR A 3 21.57 -29.18 17.48
CA THR A 3 20.13 -28.82 17.52
C THR A 3 19.34 -29.73 18.48
N LYS A 4 20.03 -30.33 19.47
CA LYS A 4 19.47 -31.26 20.45
C LYS A 4 19.25 -30.64 21.83
N GLU A 5 19.24 -29.32 21.95
CA GLU A 5 18.81 -28.65 23.18
C GLU A 5 17.29 -28.45 23.12
N SER A 6 16.58 -29.41 23.70
CA SER A 6 15.16 -29.32 23.99
C SER A 6 14.96 -28.13 24.92
N LYS A 7 14.51 -27.01 24.35
CA LYS A 7 14.01 -25.86 25.12
C LYS A 7 13.03 -26.34 26.18
N THR A 8 13.17 -25.85 27.39
CA THR A 8 12.23 -26.16 28.47
C THR A 8 10.81 -25.76 28.07
N ALA A 9 9.77 -26.40 28.63
CA ALA A 9 8.37 -26.06 28.30
C ALA A 9 8.06 -24.55 28.47
N GLN A 10 8.79 -23.89 29.38
CA GLN A 10 8.73 -22.45 29.58
C GLN A 10 9.34 -21.66 28.41
N GLU A 11 10.49 -22.08 27.88
CA GLU A 11 11.12 -21.46 26.70
C GLU A 11 10.30 -21.70 25.43
N GLU A 12 9.68 -22.87 25.29
CA GLU A 12 8.76 -23.15 24.19
C GLU A 12 7.51 -22.27 24.28
N TYR A 13 6.95 -22.08 25.49
CA TYR A 13 5.83 -21.17 25.71
C TYR A 13 6.17 -19.72 25.37
N GLN A 14 7.34 -19.21 25.79
CA GLN A 14 7.78 -17.84 25.45
C GLN A 14 8.01 -17.69 23.95
N HIS A 15 8.66 -18.66 23.31
CA HIS A 15 8.86 -18.65 21.86
C HIS A 15 7.53 -18.66 21.09
N LEU A 16 6.54 -19.45 21.53
CA LEU A 16 5.21 -19.45 20.92
C LEU A 16 4.47 -18.13 21.13
N LYS A 17 4.69 -17.45 22.26
CA LYS A 17 4.12 -16.12 22.54
C LYS A 17 4.74 -15.07 21.62
N GLU A 18 6.06 -15.08 21.44
CA GLU A 18 6.81 -14.19 20.55
C GLU A 18 6.48 -14.44 19.06
N VAL A 19 6.25 -15.69 18.65
CA VAL A 19 5.87 -16.00 17.25
C VAL A 19 4.42 -15.63 16.95
N ARG A 20 3.51 -15.79 17.91
CA ARG A 20 2.08 -15.49 17.71
C ARG A 20 1.78 -14.01 17.65
N THR A 21 2.54 -13.20 18.37
CA THR A 21 2.36 -11.75 18.41
C THR A 21 3.52 -11.12 17.64
N PRO A 22 3.27 -10.55 16.44
CA PRO A 22 4.33 -9.85 15.73
C PRO A 22 4.92 -8.75 16.61
N GLU A 23 6.22 -8.52 16.50
CA GLU A 23 6.96 -7.55 17.32
C GLU A 23 6.33 -6.14 17.25
N ASP A 24 5.74 -5.80 16.11
CA ASP A 24 5.06 -4.54 15.83
C ASP A 24 3.53 -4.56 16.09
N PHE A 25 3.01 -5.51 16.88
CA PHE A 25 1.56 -5.61 17.16
C PHE A 25 0.95 -4.32 17.72
N GLU A 26 1.69 -3.63 18.61
CA GLU A 26 1.25 -2.38 19.23
C GLU A 26 1.42 -1.15 18.31
N HIS A 27 2.28 -1.24 17.28
CA HIS A 27 2.56 -0.16 16.34
C HIS A 27 2.55 -0.70 14.91
N PRO A 28 1.37 -1.03 14.36
CA PRO A 28 1.23 -1.62 13.04
C PRO A 28 1.53 -0.64 11.89
N GLU A 29 2.02 0.56 12.20
CA GLU A 29 2.38 1.54 11.19
C GLU A 29 3.59 1.05 10.38
N PRO A 30 3.58 1.22 9.05
CA PRO A 30 4.73 0.91 8.24
C PRO A 30 5.92 1.77 8.70
N ASP A 31 7.03 1.12 9.03
CA ASP A 31 8.24 1.84 9.46
C ASP A 31 8.66 2.83 8.37
N ALA A 32 8.60 4.13 8.71
CA ALA A 32 8.94 5.22 7.82
C ALA A 32 10.41 5.20 7.36
N ALA A 33 11.27 4.45 8.03
CA ALA A 33 12.64 4.19 7.61
C ALA A 33 12.72 3.17 6.45
N GLN A 34 11.70 2.36 6.25
CA GLN A 34 11.69 1.33 5.21
C GLN A 34 11.80 1.97 3.82
N PRO A 35 12.66 1.42 2.94
CA PRO A 35 12.80 1.91 1.57
C PRO A 35 11.48 1.93 0.80
N GLU A 36 10.60 0.95 1.04
CA GLU A 36 9.27 0.80 0.44
C GLU A 36 8.35 1.96 0.82
N ALA A 37 8.33 2.38 2.09
CA ALA A 37 7.52 3.48 2.59
C ALA A 37 7.91 4.84 1.98
N ARG A 38 9.17 4.97 1.53
CA ARG A 38 9.71 6.18 0.90
C ARG A 38 9.47 6.24 -0.61
N ARG A 39 8.93 5.18 -1.23
CA ARG A 39 8.73 5.17 -2.68
C ARG A 39 7.57 6.11 -3.04
N PRO A 40 7.80 7.14 -3.89
CA PRO A 40 6.70 7.97 -4.36
C PRO A 40 5.74 7.12 -5.19
N ALA A 41 4.44 7.45 -5.13
CA ALA A 41 3.44 6.85 -5.99
C ALA A 41 3.85 7.04 -7.46
N LYS A 42 4.30 5.95 -8.10
CA LYS A 42 4.84 5.96 -9.46
C LYS A 42 3.77 5.45 -10.41
N GLY A 43 3.23 6.32 -11.26
CA GLY A 43 2.17 5.92 -12.20
C GLY A 43 1.71 7.06 -13.10
N TRP A 44 1.13 6.71 -14.24
CA TRP A 44 0.63 7.67 -15.25
C TRP A 44 -0.79 8.19 -14.91
N HIS A 45 -1.11 8.33 -13.62
CA HIS A 45 -2.45 8.74 -13.17
C HIS A 45 -2.84 10.12 -13.71
N TRP A 46 -1.85 11.00 -13.92
CA TRP A 46 -2.05 12.29 -14.57
C TRP A 46 -2.58 12.17 -16.02
N LEU A 47 -2.21 11.10 -16.74
CA LEU A 47 -2.72 10.85 -18.09
C LEU A 47 -4.21 10.52 -18.06
N LEU A 48 -4.66 9.72 -17.08
CA LEU A 48 -6.08 9.43 -16.89
C LEU A 48 -6.88 10.72 -16.64
N LEU A 49 -6.38 11.57 -15.75
CA LEU A 49 -7.02 12.86 -15.46
C LEU A 49 -7.06 13.75 -16.70
N ALA A 50 -5.93 13.91 -17.40
CA ALA A 50 -5.86 14.71 -18.62
C ALA A 50 -6.83 14.20 -19.69
N THR A 51 -6.93 12.88 -19.86
CA THR A 51 -7.83 12.27 -20.84
C THR A 51 -9.29 12.53 -20.49
N ALA A 52 -9.67 12.39 -19.22
CA ALA A 52 -11.03 12.67 -18.75
C ALA A 52 -11.43 14.13 -18.98
N VAL A 53 -10.52 15.07 -18.68
CA VAL A 53 -10.75 16.51 -18.91
C VAL A 53 -10.93 16.81 -20.40
N LEU A 54 -10.06 16.29 -21.26
CA LEU A 54 -10.14 16.50 -22.71
C LEU A 54 -11.42 15.89 -23.30
N ALA A 55 -11.75 14.66 -22.94
CA ALA A 55 -12.96 13.99 -23.40
C ALA A 55 -14.22 14.73 -22.95
N GLY A 56 -14.29 15.13 -21.68
CA GLY A 56 -15.40 15.91 -21.14
C GLY A 56 -15.56 17.26 -21.84
N GLY A 57 -14.46 18.01 -22.01
CA GLY A 57 -14.45 19.28 -22.72
C GLY A 57 -14.89 19.15 -24.17
N PHE A 58 -14.43 18.11 -24.87
CA PHE A 58 -14.83 17.83 -26.25
C PHE A 58 -16.33 17.53 -26.37
N LEU A 59 -16.89 16.73 -25.47
CA LEU A 59 -18.32 16.42 -25.46
C LEU A 59 -19.17 17.66 -25.16
N ILE A 60 -18.77 18.48 -24.20
CA ILE A 60 -19.42 19.76 -23.88
C ILE A 60 -19.38 20.68 -25.11
N TYR A 61 -18.22 20.85 -25.73
CA TYR A 61 -18.06 21.64 -26.95
C TYR A 61 -18.98 21.13 -28.07
N ARG A 62 -19.04 19.81 -28.29
CA ARG A 62 -19.91 19.21 -29.30
C ARG A 62 -21.38 19.45 -29.03
N LEU A 63 -21.81 19.35 -27.77
CA LEU A 63 -23.19 19.60 -27.38
C LEU A 63 -23.56 21.07 -27.61
N PHE A 64 -22.72 22.02 -27.19
CA PHE A 64 -22.97 23.44 -27.42
C PHE A 64 -22.98 23.78 -28.92
N SER A 65 -22.06 23.21 -29.69
CA SER A 65 -22.00 23.43 -31.15
C SER A 65 -23.26 22.93 -31.86
N ALA A 66 -23.86 21.84 -31.39
CA ALA A 66 -25.09 21.29 -31.96
C ALA A 66 -26.36 22.05 -31.51
N LEU A 67 -26.33 22.72 -30.35
CA LEU A 67 -27.45 23.53 -29.84
C LEU A 67 -27.50 24.93 -30.47
N LEU A 68 -26.35 25.45 -30.88
CA LEU A 68 -26.19 26.79 -31.48
C LEU A 68 -26.26 26.79 -33.02
N ALA A 69 -26.28 25.60 -33.65
CA ALA A 69 -26.43 25.41 -35.10
C ALA A 69 -27.89 25.10 -35.45
#